data_AF-A0A171KQS4-F1
#
_entry.id   AF-A0A171KQS4-F1
#
_cell.length_a   1.000
_cell.length_b   1.000
_cell.length_c   1.000
_cell.angle_alpha   90.00
_cell.angle_beta   90.00
_cell.angle_gamma   90.00
#
_symmetry.space_group_name_H-M   'P 1'
#
loop_
_entity.id
_entity.type
_entity.pdbx_description
1 polymer ?
#
loop_
_entity_poly.entity_id
_entity_poly.type
_entity_poly.pdbx_seq_one_letter_code
_entity_poly.pdbx_strand_id
1 'polypeptide(L)'
;MAARQGYFITLEGVDGAGKSSHIEWLAASLRQYAPELIVTREPGGTPAGEQLREMLLHQPMHQDTELLLMFAARCEHLRECISPALARGAWVLCDRFTDATYAYQGGGRGLDDGRIGTLEDWVQQGVQPDLTLLFDVPLEVARARRSGAREPDRFEAEAEAFFERTRQAYLRRAAAAPGRIRIIDASRPIEAVRASVAAVMAERLQAWQ
;
A
#
# COMPACT_ATOMS: atom_id res chain seq x y z
N MET A 1 21.59 22.32 -11.71
CA MET A 1 20.17 21.95 -11.63
C MET A 1 19.90 21.54 -10.20
N ALA A 2 18.86 22.08 -9.55
CA ALA A 2 18.50 21.65 -8.20
C ALA A 2 18.27 20.12 -8.23
N ALA A 3 18.78 19.40 -7.24
CA ALA A 3 18.54 17.96 -7.13
C ALA A 3 17.03 17.76 -7.01
N ARG A 4 16.44 17.03 -7.96
CA ARG A 4 15.01 16.76 -7.96
C ARG A 4 14.71 15.84 -6.79
N GLN A 5 13.79 16.23 -5.91
CA GLN A 5 13.43 15.41 -4.74
C GLN A 5 12.76 14.11 -5.22
N GLY A 6 12.94 13.01 -4.49
CA GLY A 6 12.14 11.80 -4.70
C GLY A 6 10.68 12.04 -4.30
N TYR A 7 9.77 11.18 -4.76
CA TYR A 7 8.38 11.21 -4.33
C TYR A 7 7.83 9.79 -4.19
N PHE A 8 7.31 9.46 -3.02
CA PHE A 8 6.87 8.12 -2.66
C PHE A 8 5.35 8.06 -2.56
N ILE A 9 4.73 7.30 -3.46
CA ILE A 9 3.29 7.09 -3.55
C ILE A 9 2.97 5.63 -3.21
N THR A 10 1.99 5.41 -2.35
CA THR A 10 1.47 4.08 -2.05
C THR A 10 -0.01 3.94 -2.43
N LEU A 11 -0.41 2.75 -2.86
CA LEU A 11 -1.80 2.39 -3.12
C LEU A 11 -2.26 1.42 -2.05
N GLU A 12 -3.34 1.77 -1.36
CA GLU A 12 -3.84 1.02 -0.20
C GLU A 12 -5.32 0.72 -0.29
N GLY A 13 -5.77 -0.24 0.51
CA GLY A 13 -7.15 -0.71 0.54
C GLY A 13 -7.24 -2.23 0.63
N VAL A 14 -8.44 -2.73 0.94
CA VAL A 14 -8.72 -4.17 1.04
C VAL A 14 -8.52 -4.88 -0.32
N ASP A 15 -8.32 -6.20 -0.29
CA ASP A 15 -8.28 -7.00 -1.53
C ASP A 15 -9.61 -6.89 -2.28
N GLY A 16 -9.57 -6.78 -3.62
CA GLY A 16 -10.76 -6.47 -4.42
C GLY A 16 -11.13 -4.98 -4.51
N ALA A 17 -10.39 -4.08 -3.85
CA ALA A 17 -10.59 -2.62 -4.00
C ALA A 17 -10.16 -2.06 -5.38
N GLY A 18 -9.48 -2.86 -6.21
CA GLY A 18 -9.11 -2.47 -7.58
C GLY A 18 -7.75 -1.79 -7.73
N LYS A 19 -6.93 -1.70 -6.66
CA LYS A 19 -5.58 -1.09 -6.67
C LYS A 19 -4.75 -1.46 -7.89
N SER A 20 -4.55 -2.76 -8.11
CA SER A 20 -3.71 -3.27 -9.19
C SER A 20 -4.30 -2.99 -10.59
N SER A 21 -5.62 -2.80 -10.71
CA SER A 21 -6.26 -2.36 -11.97
C SER A 21 -5.95 -0.90 -12.33
N HIS A 22 -5.46 -0.10 -11.37
CA HIS A 22 -5.12 1.31 -11.55
C HIS A 22 -3.62 1.57 -11.63
N ILE A 23 -2.77 0.64 -11.16
CA ILE A 23 -1.33 0.89 -11.02
C ILE A 23 -0.64 1.16 -12.36
N GLU A 24 -0.94 0.40 -13.41
CA GLU A 24 -0.32 0.56 -14.73
C GLU A 24 -0.75 1.88 -15.39
N TRP A 25 -2.05 2.19 -15.31
CA TRP A 25 -2.59 3.45 -15.82
C TRP A 25 -2.00 4.66 -15.09
N LEU A 26 -1.90 4.59 -13.77
CA LEU A 26 -1.31 5.64 -12.96
C LEU A 26 0.18 5.79 -13.25
N ALA A 27 0.92 4.67 -13.35
CA ALA A 27 2.33 4.68 -13.70
C ALA A 27 2.58 5.32 -15.07
N ALA A 28 1.79 4.97 -16.09
CA ALA A 28 1.87 5.61 -17.40
C ALA A 28 1.61 7.13 -17.31
N SER A 29 0.61 7.53 -16.53
CA SER A 29 0.27 8.94 -16.30
C SER A 29 1.31 9.69 -15.47
N LEU A 30 2.13 9.01 -14.66
CA LEU A 30 3.16 9.62 -13.84
C LEU A 30 4.49 9.80 -14.58
N ARG A 31 4.81 8.92 -15.54
CA ARG A 31 6.07 8.97 -16.28
C ARG A 31 6.28 10.27 -17.07
N GLN A 32 5.21 10.97 -17.45
CA GLN A 32 5.31 12.31 -18.05
C GLN A 32 5.84 13.37 -17.07
N TYR A 33 5.62 13.18 -15.77
CA TYR A 33 6.09 14.10 -14.73
C TYR A 33 7.42 13.64 -14.14
N ALA A 34 7.59 12.33 -13.94
CA ALA A 34 8.77 11.70 -13.39
C ALA A 34 9.27 10.58 -14.32
N PRO A 35 10.19 10.90 -15.25
CA PRO A 35 10.71 9.92 -16.21
C PRO A 35 11.32 8.69 -15.53
N GLU A 36 11.97 8.89 -14.38
CA GLU A 36 12.43 7.80 -13.52
C GLU A 36 11.35 7.46 -12.48
N LEU A 37 10.47 6.51 -12.83
CA LEU A 37 9.43 5.98 -11.97
C LEU A 37 9.66 4.48 -11.72
N ILE A 38 9.84 4.13 -10.45
CA ILE A 38 9.89 2.74 -9.99
C ILE A 38 8.47 2.30 -9.59
N VAL A 39 8.01 1.18 -10.12
CA VAL A 39 6.75 0.55 -9.73
C VAL A 39 7.07 -0.74 -8.99
N THR A 40 6.54 -0.91 -7.80
CA THR A 40 6.86 -2.04 -6.91
C THR A 40 5.66 -2.44 -6.04
N ARG A 41 5.78 -3.45 -5.18
CA ARG A 41 4.72 -3.95 -4.29
C ARG A 41 5.24 -4.54 -2.99
N GLU A 42 4.39 -4.57 -1.98
CA GLU A 42 4.65 -5.26 -0.71
C GLU A 42 3.56 -6.29 -0.31
N PRO A 43 3.93 -7.32 0.48
CA PRO A 43 5.31 -7.79 0.68
C PRO A 43 5.91 -8.26 -0.67
N GLY A 44 7.20 -8.05 -0.91
CA GLY A 44 7.82 -8.32 -2.22
C GLY A 44 8.83 -7.24 -2.62
N GLY A 45 9.05 -7.10 -3.92
CA GLY A 45 9.84 -6.01 -4.51
C GLY A 45 11.36 -6.27 -4.57
N THR A 46 11.83 -7.35 -3.96
CA THR A 46 13.22 -7.84 -4.04
C THR A 46 13.24 -9.37 -4.10
N PRO A 47 14.32 -10.03 -4.56
CA PRO A 47 14.40 -11.49 -4.56
C PRO A 47 14.15 -12.12 -3.18
N ALA A 48 14.69 -11.52 -2.12
CA ALA A 48 14.42 -11.95 -0.74
C ALA A 48 12.98 -11.64 -0.31
N GLY A 49 12.48 -10.45 -0.63
CA GLY A 49 11.10 -10.03 -0.32
C GLY A 49 10.04 -10.92 -0.99
N GLU A 50 10.29 -11.41 -2.21
CA GLU A 50 9.39 -12.35 -2.88
C GLU A 50 9.37 -13.73 -2.20
N GLN A 51 10.51 -14.22 -1.68
CA GLN A 51 10.52 -15.47 -0.89
C GLN A 51 9.72 -15.32 0.42
N LEU A 52 9.87 -14.19 1.09
CA LEU A 52 9.11 -13.88 2.30
C LEU A 52 7.61 -13.72 1.99
N ARG A 53 7.27 -13.13 0.85
CA ARG A 53 5.89 -13.04 0.35
C ARG A 53 5.27 -14.42 0.20
N GLU A 54 5.95 -15.36 -0.44
CA GLU A 54 5.44 -16.73 -0.61
C GLU A 54 5.12 -17.39 0.74
N MET A 55 6.00 -17.22 1.73
CA MET A 55 5.73 -17.71 3.10
C MET A 55 4.50 -17.03 3.71
N LEU A 56 4.40 -15.71 3.62
CA LEU A 56 3.29 -14.93 4.19
C LEU A 56 1.93 -15.31 3.59
N LEU A 57 1.88 -15.58 2.29
CA LEU A 57 0.65 -15.89 1.55
C LEU A 57 0.20 -17.35 1.71
N HIS A 58 1.13 -18.28 1.94
CA HIS A 58 0.82 -19.71 1.83
C HIS A 58 1.11 -20.54 3.09
N GLN A 59 1.88 -20.04 4.05
CA GLN A 59 2.22 -20.80 5.27
C GLN A 59 1.41 -20.33 6.48
N PRO A 60 0.81 -21.25 7.26
CA PRO A 60 0.20 -20.88 8.53
C PRO A 60 1.28 -20.46 9.53
N MET A 61 1.02 -19.38 10.28
CA MET A 61 1.96 -18.85 11.26
C MET A 61 1.24 -18.05 12.34
N HIS A 62 1.93 -17.82 13.47
CA HIS A 62 1.44 -16.93 14.52
C HIS A 62 1.44 -15.47 14.04
N GLN A 63 0.53 -14.66 14.59
CA GLN A 63 0.39 -13.24 14.24
C GLN A 63 1.67 -12.43 14.46
N ASP A 64 2.47 -12.76 15.48
CA ASP A 64 3.75 -12.11 15.74
C ASP A 64 4.78 -12.48 14.67
N THR A 65 4.79 -13.73 14.23
CA THR A 65 5.62 -14.17 13.09
C THR A 65 5.21 -13.46 11.81
N GLU A 66 3.91 -13.37 11.52
CA GLU A 66 3.37 -12.63 10.37
C GLU A 66 3.84 -11.16 10.38
N LEU A 67 3.71 -10.47 11.52
CA LEU A 67 4.13 -9.08 11.66
C LEU A 67 5.64 -8.92 11.43
N LEU A 68 6.46 -9.78 12.04
CA LEU A 68 7.91 -9.73 11.89
C LEU A 68 8.35 -10.01 10.44
N LEU A 69 7.72 -10.97 9.76
CA LEU A 69 8.02 -11.28 8.36
C LEU A 69 7.58 -10.15 7.41
N MET A 70 6.44 -9.51 7.67
CA MET A 70 6.02 -8.31 6.92
C MET A 70 7.09 -7.22 7.00
N PHE A 71 7.62 -6.95 8.21
CA PHE A 71 8.66 -5.95 8.40
C PHE A 71 10.04 -6.38 7.92
N ALA A 72 10.36 -7.69 7.95
CA ALA A 72 11.58 -8.22 7.34
C ALA A 72 11.58 -7.98 5.82
N ALA A 73 10.47 -8.29 5.14
CA ALA A 73 10.33 -8.05 3.70
C ALA A 73 10.43 -6.54 3.38
N ARG A 74 9.80 -5.69 4.20
CA ARG A 74 9.88 -4.23 4.06
C ARG A 74 11.29 -3.68 4.25
N CYS A 75 12.05 -4.20 5.21
CA CYS A 75 13.43 -3.79 5.46
C CYS A 75 14.29 -4.00 4.20
N GLU A 76 14.21 -5.19 3.61
CA GLU A 76 14.91 -5.52 2.36
C GLU A 76 14.46 -4.61 1.21
N HIS A 77 13.14 -4.43 1.07
CA HIS A 77 12.58 -3.61 0.00
C HIS A 77 12.96 -2.12 0.10
N LEU A 78 12.99 -1.56 1.31
CA LEU A 78 13.46 -0.21 1.55
C LEU A 78 14.94 -0.05 1.20
N ARG A 79 15.78 -0.97 1.65
CA ARG A 79 17.24 -0.89 1.48
C ARG A 79 17.69 -1.08 0.03
N GLU A 80 17.09 -2.02 -0.67
CA GLU A 80 17.53 -2.39 -2.02
C GLU A 80 16.82 -1.59 -3.12
N CYS A 81 15.59 -1.12 -2.87
CA CYS A 81 14.74 -0.53 -3.91
C CYS A 81 14.30 0.89 -3.60
N ILE A 82 13.49 1.08 -2.54
CA ILE A 82 12.79 2.36 -2.31
C ILE A 82 13.75 3.48 -1.92
N SER A 83 14.54 3.32 -0.86
CA SER A 83 15.40 4.39 -0.35
C SER A 83 16.47 4.83 -1.35
N PRO A 84 17.17 3.91 -2.06
CA PRO A 84 18.08 4.32 -3.13
C PRO A 84 17.39 5.05 -4.28
N ALA A 85 16.13 4.73 -4.59
CA ALA A 85 15.35 5.40 -5.63
C ALA A 85 15.00 6.83 -5.23
N LEU A 86 14.49 7.01 -4.01
CA LEU A 86 14.15 8.33 -3.52
C LEU A 86 15.40 9.22 -3.38
N ALA A 87 16.54 8.65 -2.94
CA ALA A 87 17.78 9.39 -2.77
C ALA A 87 18.34 9.99 -4.07
N ARG A 88 18.08 9.36 -5.22
CA ARG A 88 18.49 9.86 -6.55
C ARG A 88 17.42 10.70 -7.26
N GLY A 89 16.29 10.97 -6.58
CA GLY A 89 15.21 11.80 -7.12
C GLY A 89 14.16 11.05 -7.94
N ALA A 90 14.20 9.73 -7.96
CA ALA A 90 13.20 8.91 -8.63
C ALA A 90 11.86 8.95 -7.85
N TRP A 91 10.77 8.75 -8.58
CA TRP A 91 9.47 8.52 -7.97
C TRP A 91 9.28 7.03 -7.72
N VAL A 92 8.58 6.67 -6.65
CA VAL A 92 8.24 5.30 -6.30
C VAL A 92 6.73 5.17 -6.20
N LEU A 93 6.15 4.22 -6.91
CA LEU A 93 4.74 3.83 -6.84
C LEU A 93 4.65 2.40 -6.30
N CYS A 94 4.16 2.23 -5.08
CA CYS A 94 4.13 0.94 -4.41
C CYS A 94 2.70 0.45 -4.14
N ASP A 95 2.37 -0.77 -4.58
CA ASP A 95 1.14 -1.46 -4.16
C ASP A 95 1.35 -1.99 -2.74
N ARG A 96 0.64 -1.38 -1.77
CA ARG A 96 0.77 -1.59 -0.33
C ARG A 96 2.08 -1.10 0.29
N PHE A 97 2.00 -0.71 1.56
CA PHE A 97 3.13 -0.42 2.43
C PHE A 97 2.70 -0.60 3.90
N THR A 98 3.20 0.21 4.83
CA THR A 98 2.95 0.04 6.27
C THR A 98 1.51 0.34 6.69
N ASP A 99 0.76 1.15 5.93
CA ASP A 99 -0.67 1.35 6.20
C ASP A 99 -1.43 0.01 6.08
N ALA A 100 -1.03 -0.88 5.16
CA ALA A 100 -1.52 -2.26 5.13
C ALA A 100 -1.19 -3.06 6.38
N THR A 101 -0.02 -2.86 6.99
CA THR A 101 0.35 -3.56 8.23
C THR A 101 -0.55 -3.15 9.39
N TYR A 102 -0.80 -1.85 9.58
CA TYR A 102 -1.79 -1.41 10.57
C TYR A 102 -3.19 -1.91 10.28
N ALA A 103 -3.57 -2.01 9.00
CA ALA A 103 -4.89 -2.48 8.64
C ALA A 103 -5.06 -3.99 8.90
N TYR A 104 -4.17 -4.82 8.36
CA TYR A 104 -4.29 -6.28 8.42
C TYR A 104 -3.79 -6.86 9.73
N GLN A 105 -2.59 -6.49 10.18
CA GLN A 105 -2.02 -6.97 11.44
C GLN A 105 -2.62 -6.23 12.64
N GLY A 106 -2.77 -4.90 12.58
CA GLY A 106 -3.41 -4.13 13.66
C GLY A 106 -4.91 -4.40 13.73
N GLY A 107 -5.68 -3.91 12.75
CA GLY A 107 -7.13 -4.07 12.72
C GLY A 107 -7.58 -5.53 12.57
N GLY A 108 -7.15 -6.19 11.49
CA GLY A 108 -7.58 -7.54 11.14
C GLY A 108 -7.23 -8.58 12.22
N ARG A 109 -5.95 -8.68 12.61
CA ARG A 109 -5.48 -9.63 13.66
C ARG A 109 -5.71 -9.13 15.09
N GLY A 110 -5.88 -7.82 15.31
CA GLY A 110 -6.03 -7.25 16.65
C GLY A 110 -4.70 -7.05 17.38
N LEU A 111 -3.58 -6.92 16.65
CA LEU A 111 -2.30 -6.58 17.26
C LEU A 111 -2.28 -5.13 17.73
N ASP A 112 -1.54 -4.87 18.80
CA ASP A 112 -1.35 -3.54 19.36
C ASP A 112 -0.61 -2.61 18.38
N ASP A 113 -1.20 -1.44 18.11
CA ASP A 113 -0.64 -0.44 17.19
C ASP A 113 0.74 0.08 17.66
N GLY A 114 1.03 0.09 18.97
CA GLY A 114 2.32 0.50 19.52
C GLY A 114 3.46 -0.47 19.15
N ARG A 115 3.15 -1.78 19.06
CA ARG A 115 4.10 -2.77 18.53
C ARG A 115 4.40 -2.55 17.06
N ILE A 116 3.37 -2.22 16.27
CA ILE A 116 3.53 -1.91 14.83
C ILE A 116 4.34 -0.62 14.67
N GLY A 117 4.03 0.42 15.44
CA GLY A 117 4.77 1.69 15.44
C GLY A 117 6.25 1.52 15.78
N THR A 118 6.58 0.67 16.76
CA THR A 118 7.98 0.37 17.10
C THR A 118 8.75 -0.23 15.91
N LEU A 119 8.12 -1.15 15.16
CA LEU A 119 8.74 -1.76 13.99
C LEU A 119 8.78 -0.80 12.79
N GLU A 120 7.74 0.00 12.60
CA GLU A 120 7.70 1.08 11.61
C GLU A 120 8.88 2.03 11.80
N ASP A 121 9.04 2.59 13.01
CA ASP A 121 10.11 3.53 13.32
C ASP A 121 11.50 2.91 13.09
N TRP A 122 11.69 1.67 13.55
CA TRP A 122 12.97 0.98 13.42
C TRP A 122 13.34 0.69 11.95
N VAL A 123 12.39 0.14 11.18
CA VAL A 123 12.64 -0.33 9.81
C VAL A 123 12.67 0.83 8.82
N GLN A 124 11.77 1.82 8.95
CA GLN A 124 11.64 2.91 7.99
C GLN A 124 12.60 4.06 8.22
N GLN A 125 13.08 4.27 9.46
CA GLN A 125 14.03 5.35 9.79
C GLN A 125 13.62 6.73 9.24
N GLY A 126 12.32 7.04 9.32
CA GLY A 126 11.74 8.29 8.83
C GLY A 126 11.26 8.28 7.38
N VAL A 127 11.54 7.24 6.59
CA VAL A 127 10.96 7.10 5.24
C VAL A 127 9.46 6.85 5.35
N GLN A 128 8.66 7.76 4.81
CA GLN A 128 7.21 7.67 4.79
C GLN A 128 6.70 7.99 3.39
N PRO A 129 5.54 7.47 2.97
CA PRO A 129 4.90 7.90 1.73
C PRO A 129 4.60 9.40 1.79
N ASP A 130 4.93 10.11 0.72
CA ASP A 130 4.47 11.49 0.52
C ASP A 130 2.96 11.53 0.23
N LEU A 131 2.44 10.46 -0.39
CA LEU A 131 1.03 10.27 -0.67
C LEU A 131 0.63 8.79 -0.54
N THR A 132 -0.49 8.55 0.13
CA THR A 132 -1.19 7.26 0.10
C THR A 132 -2.54 7.45 -0.56
N LEU A 133 -2.83 6.68 -1.61
CA LEU A 133 -4.15 6.61 -2.23
C LEU A 133 -4.90 5.41 -1.63
N LEU A 134 -5.84 5.67 -0.72
CA LEU A 134 -6.65 4.63 -0.09
C LEU A 134 -7.92 4.38 -0.92
N PHE A 135 -7.96 3.26 -1.63
CA PHE A 135 -9.14 2.79 -2.36
C PHE A 135 -10.13 2.17 -1.35
N ASP A 136 -11.14 2.93 -0.99
CA ASP A 136 -12.23 2.45 -0.12
C ASP A 136 -13.38 1.90 -0.96
N VAL A 137 -13.91 0.76 -0.54
CA VAL A 137 -15.05 0.12 -1.19
C VAL A 137 -15.82 -0.68 -0.15
N PRO A 138 -17.16 -0.78 -0.25
CA PRO A 138 -17.93 -1.71 0.57
C PRO A 138 -17.42 -3.16 0.44
N LEU A 139 -17.43 -3.91 1.54
CA LEU A 139 -16.82 -5.24 1.60
C LEU A 139 -17.51 -6.25 0.69
N GLU A 140 -18.83 -6.11 0.51
CA GLU A 140 -19.63 -6.92 -0.40
C GLU A 140 -19.18 -6.76 -1.86
N VAL A 141 -18.83 -5.53 -2.26
CA VAL A 141 -18.31 -5.23 -3.60
C VAL A 141 -16.90 -5.77 -3.75
N ALA A 142 -16.04 -5.57 -2.74
CA ALA A 142 -14.69 -6.15 -2.73
C ALA A 142 -14.73 -7.69 -2.83
N ARG A 143 -15.63 -8.34 -2.09
CA ARG A 143 -15.82 -9.80 -2.13
C ARG A 143 -16.27 -10.28 -3.51
N ALA A 144 -17.26 -9.62 -4.11
CA ALA A 144 -17.75 -9.97 -5.45
C ALA A 144 -16.65 -9.86 -6.53
N ARG A 145 -15.71 -8.92 -6.37
CA ARG A 145 -14.55 -8.78 -7.27
C ARG A 145 -13.50 -9.86 -7.06
N ARG A 146 -13.38 -10.44 -5.85
CA ARG A 146 -12.46 -11.55 -5.54
C ARG A 146 -13.00 -12.92 -5.94
N SER A 147 -14.32 -13.13 -5.89
CA SER A 147 -14.93 -14.45 -6.11
C SER A 147 -14.80 -15.01 -7.53
N GLY A 148 -14.29 -14.24 -8.50
CA GLY A 148 -13.96 -14.71 -9.84
C GLY A 148 -12.51 -15.17 -10.02
N ALA A 149 -11.68 -15.07 -8.97
CA ALA A 149 -10.27 -15.41 -9.01
C ALA A 149 -9.98 -16.81 -8.45
N ARG A 150 -8.76 -17.29 -8.72
CA ARG A 150 -8.10 -18.52 -8.22
C ARG A 150 -8.32 -18.84 -6.74
N GLU A 151 -7.82 -20.00 -6.28
CA GLU A 151 -7.79 -20.34 -4.85
C GLU A 151 -7.27 -19.16 -4.00
N PRO A 152 -8.00 -18.78 -2.95
CA PRO A 152 -7.65 -17.63 -2.12
C PRO A 152 -6.36 -17.89 -1.36
N ASP A 153 -5.51 -16.86 -1.23
CA ASP A 153 -4.39 -16.93 -0.31
C ASP A 153 -4.83 -16.87 1.17
N ARG A 154 -3.87 -17.03 2.09
CA ARG A 154 -4.14 -17.07 3.54
C ARG A 154 -4.88 -15.84 4.06
N PHE A 155 -4.65 -14.65 3.50
CA PHE A 155 -5.35 -13.44 3.92
C PHE A 155 -6.74 -13.36 3.29
N GLU A 156 -6.87 -13.79 2.04
CA GLU A 156 -8.15 -13.81 1.32
C GLU A 156 -9.14 -14.82 1.90
N ALA A 157 -8.64 -15.87 2.56
CA ALA A 157 -9.43 -16.90 3.25
C ALA A 157 -9.99 -16.48 4.63
N GLU A 158 -9.70 -15.27 5.10
CA GLU A 158 -10.15 -14.79 6.41
C GLU A 158 -11.66 -14.52 6.48
N ALA A 159 -12.20 -14.48 7.71
CA ALA A 159 -13.61 -14.22 7.95
C ALA A 159 -14.02 -12.76 7.67
N GLU A 160 -15.31 -12.51 7.44
CA GLU A 160 -15.84 -11.17 7.18
C GLU A 160 -15.47 -10.13 8.26
N ALA A 161 -15.53 -10.54 9.53
CA ALA A 161 -15.16 -9.67 10.65
C ALA A 161 -13.70 -9.20 10.60
N PHE A 162 -12.78 -10.01 10.03
CA PHE A 162 -11.40 -9.60 9.78
C PHE A 162 -11.35 -8.44 8.79
N PHE A 163 -12.02 -8.57 7.64
CA PHE A 163 -12.04 -7.55 6.61
C PHE A 163 -12.72 -6.25 7.05
N GLU A 164 -13.75 -6.33 7.90
CA GLU A 164 -14.38 -5.15 8.48
C GLU A 164 -13.41 -4.40 9.39
N ARG A 165 -12.73 -5.09 10.30
CA ARG A 165 -11.70 -4.44 11.14
C ARG A 165 -10.57 -3.85 10.31
N THR A 166 -10.14 -4.55 9.24
CA THR A 166 -9.10 -4.08 8.31
C THR A 166 -9.53 -2.79 7.61
N ARG A 167 -10.75 -2.74 7.05
CA ARG A 167 -11.29 -1.54 6.41
C ARG A 167 -11.38 -0.38 7.40
N GLN A 168 -11.93 -0.62 8.59
CA GLN A 168 -12.04 0.41 9.62
C GLN A 168 -10.68 0.95 10.06
N ALA A 169 -9.66 0.10 10.15
CA ALA A 169 -8.29 0.52 10.46
C ALA A 169 -7.70 1.44 9.37
N TYR A 170 -7.91 1.13 8.09
CA TYR A 170 -7.54 2.06 7.01
C TYR A 170 -8.22 3.42 7.12
N LEU A 171 -9.54 3.43 7.36
CA LEU A 171 -10.31 4.67 7.50
C LEU A 171 -9.85 5.51 8.71
N ARG A 172 -9.54 4.86 9.84
CA ARG A 172 -8.95 5.55 11.00
C ARG A 172 -7.62 6.20 10.67
N ARG A 173 -6.73 5.50 9.95
CA ARG A 173 -5.45 6.07 9.53
C ARG A 173 -5.64 7.25 8.58
N ALA A 174 -6.56 7.13 7.62
CA ALA A 174 -6.88 8.21 6.70
C ALA A 174 -7.38 9.47 7.43
N ALA A 175 -8.24 9.29 8.45
CA ALA A 175 -8.71 10.39 9.29
C ALA A 175 -7.60 11.01 10.15
N ALA A 176 -6.62 10.22 10.61
CA ALA A 176 -5.50 10.70 11.42
C ALA A 176 -4.43 11.44 10.59
N ALA A 177 -4.30 11.13 9.31
CA ALA A 177 -3.29 11.71 8.42
C ALA A 177 -3.88 12.22 7.09
N PRO A 178 -4.87 13.14 7.10
CA PRO A 178 -5.56 13.61 5.89
C PRO A 178 -4.61 14.36 4.93
N GLY A 179 -3.52 14.92 5.46
CA GLY A 179 -2.46 15.55 4.69
C GLY A 179 -1.59 14.57 3.89
N ARG A 180 -1.64 13.27 4.18
CA ARG A 180 -0.85 12.21 3.51
C ARG A 180 -1.74 11.17 2.81
N ILE A 181 -2.82 10.74 3.46
CA ILE A 181 -3.71 9.69 2.96
C ILE A 181 -4.96 10.32 2.34
N ARG A 182 -5.23 10.01 1.08
CA ARG A 182 -6.40 10.47 0.34
C ARG A 182 -7.30 9.30 -0.01
N ILE A 183 -8.55 9.37 0.45
CA ILE A 183 -9.56 8.36 0.19
C ILE A 183 -10.08 8.51 -1.25
N ILE A 184 -10.12 7.40 -1.96
CA ILE A 184 -10.69 7.25 -3.30
C ILE A 184 -11.88 6.30 -3.17
N ASP A 185 -13.06 6.77 -3.54
CA ASP A 185 -14.25 5.91 -3.62
C ASP A 185 -14.13 4.95 -4.81
N ALA A 186 -13.77 3.71 -4.50
CA ALA A 186 -13.54 2.63 -5.45
C ALA A 186 -14.79 1.78 -5.71
N SER A 187 -15.96 2.19 -5.19
CA SER A 187 -17.25 1.60 -5.54
C SER A 187 -17.76 2.05 -6.92
N ARG A 188 -17.21 3.17 -7.42
CA ARG A 188 -17.60 3.80 -8.69
C ARG A 188 -17.02 3.06 -9.92
N PRO A 189 -17.53 3.32 -11.13
CA PRO A 189 -16.95 2.82 -12.38
C PRO A 189 -15.47 3.23 -12.54
N ILE A 190 -14.69 2.41 -13.25
CA ILE A 190 -13.23 2.56 -13.37
C ILE A 190 -12.80 3.95 -13.85
N GLU A 191 -13.55 4.57 -14.78
CA GLU A 191 -13.27 5.91 -15.31
C GLU A 191 -13.46 6.99 -14.23
N ALA A 192 -14.47 6.87 -13.38
CA ALA A 192 -14.74 7.80 -12.30
C ALA A 192 -13.69 7.68 -11.17
N VAL A 193 -13.24 6.46 -10.89
CA VAL A 193 -12.13 6.20 -9.96
C VAL A 193 -10.85 6.83 -10.49
N ARG A 194 -10.52 6.60 -11.78
CA ARG A 194 -9.35 7.21 -12.45
C ARG A 194 -9.42 8.74 -12.42
N ALA A 195 -10.58 9.33 -12.70
CA ALA A 195 -10.74 10.78 -12.61
C ALA A 195 -10.48 11.31 -11.19
N SER A 196 -10.95 10.60 -10.17
CA SER A 196 -10.73 10.97 -8.76
C SER A 196 -9.24 10.89 -8.38
N VAL A 197 -8.55 9.82 -8.81
CA VAL A 197 -7.09 9.69 -8.62
C VAL A 197 -6.35 10.81 -9.34
N ALA A 198 -6.70 11.10 -10.60
CA ALA A 198 -6.05 12.15 -11.38
C ALA A 198 -6.22 13.53 -10.74
N ALA A 199 -7.39 13.84 -10.17
CA ALA A 199 -7.63 15.09 -9.44
C ALA A 199 -6.72 15.22 -8.21
N VAL A 200 -6.60 14.15 -7.40
CA VAL A 200 -5.69 14.13 -6.25
C VAL A 200 -4.23 14.32 -6.70
N MET A 201 -3.83 13.66 -7.79
CA MET A 201 -2.46 13.79 -8.30
C MET A 201 -2.18 15.20 -8.82
N ALA A 202 -3.12 15.83 -9.52
CA ALA A 202 -2.98 17.20 -9.99
C ALA A 202 -2.79 18.19 -8.84
N GLU A 203 -3.58 18.06 -7.77
CA GLU A 203 -3.46 18.86 -6.54
C GLU A 203 -2.06 18.70 -5.91
N ARG A 204 -1.55 17.46 -5.82
CA ARG A 204 -0.24 17.18 -5.22
C ARG A 204 0.93 17.65 -6.07
N LEU A 205 0.83 17.48 -7.39
CA LEU A 205 1.85 17.96 -8.33
C LEU A 205 1.99 19.49 -8.27
N GLN A 206 0.89 20.22 -8.11
CA GLN A 206 0.92 21.68 -7.93
C GLN A 206 1.61 22.10 -6.63
N ALA A 207 1.43 21.35 -5.54
CA ALA A 207 2.07 21.63 -4.27
C ALA A 207 3.55 21.22 -4.20
N TRP A 208 4.00 20.40 -5.16
CA TRP A 208 5.36 19.84 -5.20
C TRP A 208 6.30 20.59 -6.16
N GLN A 209 5.76 21.36 -7.11
CA GLN A 209 6.48 22.28 -7.98
C GLN A 209 6.81 23.60 -7.27
#